data_AF-A0AAI9EBI2-F1
#
_entry.id   AF-A0AAI9EBI2-F1
#
_cell.length_a   1.000
_cell.length_b   1.000
_cell.length_c   1.000
_cell.angle_alpha   90.00
_cell.angle_beta   90.00
_cell.angle_gamma   90.00
#
_symmetry.space_group_name_H-M   'P 1'
#
loop_
_entity.id
_entity.type
_entity.pdbx_description
1 polymer ?
#
loop_
_entity_poly.entity_id
_entity_poly.type
_entity_poly.pdbx_seq_one_letter_code
_entity_poly.pdbx_strand_id
1 'polypeptide(L)'
;MTSIAALQAVEQGLFTLDQDISPLIPEISKNGVLQGFTEEGKAIVEERKNPITLRQLITHASGATYPTFHPWTLKHQTQRGIDPLGQNNAATVTERHDAAMVFQPGEGWMYSPGLDWYGLLLQRKTKGQYDLESWMREFLWKPLGISQAEITFWPDEAMKRKIPPLMVRNSEGKLCPNTADTINTLSTECFGGHGAYAELSAYTKILRSLLADDGTLLRKTTVREMFRPQLGDASRAALNGFMQRTVALLPGDLDPEIPVTYGLGGMLFEAGEVDRRLKGTMNWSGLFNCFWILDREAGIA
;
A
#
# COMPACT_ATOMS: atom_id res chain seq x y z
N MET A 1 -7.43 4.62 -0.54
CA MET A 1 -7.51 5.98 0.05
C MET A 1 -6.21 6.74 -0.15
N THR A 2 -5.06 6.23 0.34
CA THR A 2 -3.76 6.92 0.25
C THR A 2 -3.34 7.26 -1.19
N SER A 3 -3.57 6.38 -2.15
CA SER A 3 -3.33 6.69 -3.57
C SER A 3 -4.23 7.81 -4.10
N ILE A 4 -5.47 7.93 -3.63
CA ILE A 4 -6.35 9.07 -3.97
C ILE A 4 -5.75 10.37 -3.40
N ALA A 5 -5.29 10.36 -2.15
CA ALA A 5 -4.62 11.51 -1.55
C ALA A 5 -3.34 11.91 -2.32
N ALA A 6 -2.55 10.93 -2.79
CA ALA A 6 -1.40 11.17 -3.67
C ALA A 6 -1.79 11.85 -4.97
N LEU A 7 -2.85 11.37 -5.62
CA LEU A 7 -3.35 11.96 -6.85
C LEU A 7 -3.93 13.35 -6.62
N GLN A 8 -4.64 13.60 -5.51
CA GLN A 8 -5.09 14.94 -5.13
C GLN A 8 -3.93 15.91 -4.92
N ALA A 9 -2.85 15.48 -4.28
CA ALA A 9 -1.66 16.30 -4.10
C ALA A 9 -0.97 16.60 -5.45
N VAL A 10 -1.02 15.67 -6.42
CA VAL A 10 -0.61 15.93 -7.81
C VAL A 10 -1.54 16.94 -8.48
N GLU A 11 -2.85 16.81 -8.29
CA GLU A 11 -3.83 17.73 -8.87
C GLU A 11 -3.68 19.17 -8.38
N GLN A 12 -3.24 19.34 -7.12
CA GLN A 12 -2.94 20.61 -6.48
C GLN A 12 -1.52 21.13 -6.77
N GLY A 13 -0.73 20.41 -7.58
CA GLY A 13 0.62 20.82 -7.97
C GLY A 13 1.68 20.69 -6.87
N LEU A 14 1.40 19.97 -5.78
CA LEU A 14 2.41 19.69 -4.74
C LEU A 14 3.46 18.70 -5.24
N PHE A 15 3.04 17.73 -6.03
CA PHE A 15 3.90 16.74 -6.63
C PHE A 15 3.60 16.56 -8.12
N THR A 16 4.55 16.00 -8.85
CA THR A 16 4.27 15.27 -10.08
C THR A 16 4.44 13.77 -9.81
N LEU A 17 3.89 12.93 -10.68
CA LEU A 17 4.06 11.48 -10.54
C LEU A 17 5.52 11.04 -10.70
N ASP A 18 6.32 11.78 -11.49
CA ASP A 18 7.63 11.32 -11.98
C ASP A 18 8.82 12.15 -11.49
N GLN A 19 8.60 13.18 -10.65
CA GLN A 19 9.70 13.88 -9.99
C GLN A 19 10.41 13.00 -8.96
N ASP A 20 11.70 13.26 -8.74
CA ASP A 20 12.44 12.63 -7.65
C ASP A 20 11.94 13.13 -6.29
N ILE A 21 11.45 12.21 -5.47
CA ILE A 21 10.94 12.48 -4.11
C ILE A 21 11.96 12.11 -3.01
N SER A 22 13.07 11.47 -3.39
CA SER A 22 14.09 10.96 -2.46
C SER A 22 14.65 12.04 -1.54
N PRO A 23 14.86 13.31 -1.96
CA PRO A 23 15.33 14.36 -1.06
C PRO A 23 14.40 14.64 0.15
N LEU A 24 13.11 14.30 0.05
CA LEU A 24 12.15 14.47 1.13
C LEU A 24 12.04 13.24 2.03
N ILE A 25 12.48 12.07 1.57
CA ILE A 25 12.44 10.80 2.31
C ILE A 25 13.74 9.99 2.12
N PRO A 26 14.92 10.58 2.40
CA PRO A 26 16.20 9.91 2.15
C PRO A 26 16.34 8.56 2.88
N GLU A 27 15.59 8.37 3.96
CA GLU A 27 15.60 7.17 4.78
C GLU A 27 15.15 5.91 4.04
N ILE A 28 14.31 6.03 2.99
CA ILE A 28 13.80 4.86 2.24
C ILE A 28 14.91 4.04 1.56
N SER A 29 16.02 4.70 1.20
CA SER A 29 17.14 4.07 0.49
C SER A 29 18.42 4.03 1.32
N LYS A 30 18.37 4.35 2.62
CA LYS A 30 19.58 4.48 3.47
C LYS A 30 20.40 3.20 3.58
N ASN A 31 19.75 2.05 3.40
CA ASN A 31 20.39 0.72 3.46
C ASN A 31 20.75 0.17 2.06
N GLY A 32 20.68 0.99 1.00
CA GLY A 32 21.03 0.62 -0.37
C GLY A 32 20.09 -0.40 -1.02
N VAL A 33 20.57 -1.04 -2.08
CA VAL A 33 19.88 -2.07 -2.87
C VAL A 33 20.60 -3.41 -2.70
N LEU A 34 19.96 -4.39 -2.09
CA LEU A 34 20.50 -5.74 -1.95
C LEU A 34 20.66 -6.43 -3.30
N GLN A 35 21.83 -7.00 -3.54
CA GLN A 35 22.16 -7.85 -4.70
C GLN A 35 22.37 -9.32 -4.31
N GLY A 36 22.20 -9.66 -3.04
CA GLY A 36 22.38 -11.01 -2.51
C GLY A 36 23.33 -11.04 -1.33
N PHE A 37 24.02 -12.18 -1.17
CA PHE A 37 24.95 -12.42 -0.07
C PHE A 37 26.19 -13.15 -0.59
N THR A 38 27.34 -12.90 0.03
CA THR A 38 28.56 -13.70 -0.18
C THR A 38 28.40 -15.11 0.40
N GLU A 39 29.36 -16.00 0.11
CA GLU A 39 29.37 -17.36 0.68
C GLU A 39 29.46 -17.34 2.21
N GLU A 40 30.16 -16.36 2.78
CA GLU A 40 30.24 -16.11 4.23
C GLU A 40 28.95 -15.50 4.80
N GLY A 41 27.95 -15.25 3.96
CA GLY A 41 26.67 -14.71 4.35
C GLY A 41 26.64 -13.20 4.57
N LYS A 42 27.65 -12.45 4.11
CA LYS A 42 27.65 -10.98 4.17
C LYS A 42 26.75 -10.41 3.08
N ALA A 43 25.89 -9.45 3.41
CA ALA A 43 25.04 -8.78 2.42
C ALA A 43 25.88 -8.03 1.36
N ILE A 44 25.52 -8.21 0.09
CA ILE A 44 26.04 -7.46 -1.04
C ILE A 44 25.02 -6.35 -1.32
N VAL A 45 25.46 -5.09 -1.17
CA VAL A 45 24.59 -3.91 -1.28
C VAL A 45 25.20 -2.96 -2.30
N GLU A 46 24.38 -2.50 -3.24
CA GLU A 46 24.72 -1.44 -4.18
C GLU A 46 24.05 -0.12 -3.81
N GLU A 47 24.64 0.98 -4.31
CA GLU A 47 24.00 2.29 -4.24
C GLU A 47 22.77 2.34 -5.17
N ARG A 48 21.77 3.11 -4.76
CA ARG A 48 20.64 3.47 -5.61
C ARG A 48 21.12 4.37 -6.75
N LYS A 49 20.81 3.97 -7.99
CA LYS A 49 21.24 4.68 -9.22
C LYS A 49 20.13 5.57 -9.80
N ASN A 50 18.86 5.21 -9.58
CA ASN A 50 17.70 5.89 -10.16
C ASN A 50 16.94 6.74 -9.13
N PRO A 51 16.27 7.84 -9.56
CA PRO A 51 15.35 8.58 -8.69
C PRO A 51 14.21 7.67 -8.22
N ILE A 52 13.74 7.89 -6.99
CA ILE A 52 12.48 7.29 -6.52
C ILE A 52 11.40 8.28 -6.84
N THR A 53 10.34 7.85 -7.53
CA THR A 53 9.22 8.72 -7.91
C THR A 53 7.96 8.42 -7.09
N LEU A 54 7.03 9.38 -7.07
CA LEU A 54 5.73 9.18 -6.44
C LEU A 54 4.96 8.02 -7.10
N ARG A 55 5.02 7.91 -8.43
CA ARG A 55 4.44 6.80 -9.20
C ARG A 55 4.94 5.48 -8.65
N GLN A 56 6.26 5.32 -8.55
CA GLN A 56 6.88 4.09 -8.07
C GLN A 56 6.52 3.75 -6.62
N LEU A 57 6.36 4.72 -5.73
CA LEU A 57 5.89 4.47 -4.37
C LEU A 57 4.49 3.86 -4.36
N ILE A 58 3.55 4.50 -5.05
CA ILE A 58 2.13 4.11 -5.00
C ILE A 58 1.80 2.92 -5.92
N THR A 59 2.76 2.44 -6.71
CA THR A 59 2.65 1.25 -7.55
C THR A 59 3.56 0.09 -7.11
N HIS A 60 4.21 0.20 -5.95
CA HIS A 60 5.14 -0.82 -5.42
C HIS A 60 6.34 -1.15 -6.33
N ALA A 61 6.80 -0.16 -7.09
CA ALA A 61 7.93 -0.26 -8.01
C ALA A 61 9.17 0.55 -7.56
N SER A 62 9.21 1.01 -6.31
CA SER A 62 10.32 1.82 -5.78
C SER A 62 11.56 1.01 -5.36
N GLY A 63 11.44 -0.31 -5.21
CA GLY A 63 12.49 -1.17 -4.66
C GLY A 63 12.33 -1.45 -3.17
N ALA A 64 11.56 -0.63 -2.44
CA ALA A 64 11.18 -0.93 -1.07
C ALA A 64 10.32 -2.21 -1.01
N THR A 65 10.34 -2.91 0.12
CA THR A 65 9.57 -4.14 0.34
C THR A 65 9.25 -4.28 1.82
N TYR A 66 8.17 -4.99 2.16
CA TYR A 66 8.11 -5.56 3.50
C TYR A 66 9.12 -6.71 3.61
N PRO A 67 9.83 -6.86 4.74
CA PRO A 67 10.90 -7.85 4.90
C PRO A 67 10.45 -9.29 4.67
N THR A 68 9.22 -9.61 5.05
CA THR A 68 8.66 -10.97 4.97
C THR A 68 8.31 -11.40 3.55
N PHE A 69 8.24 -10.49 2.58
CA PHE A 69 7.95 -10.82 1.18
C PHE A 69 9.19 -11.09 0.32
N HIS A 70 10.40 -10.87 0.85
CA HIS A 70 11.63 -11.12 0.09
C HIS A 70 12.72 -11.81 0.93
N PRO A 71 13.27 -12.95 0.49
CA PRO A 71 14.20 -13.74 1.30
C PRO A 71 15.47 -12.98 1.68
N TRP A 72 15.93 -12.07 0.81
CA TRP A 72 17.13 -11.28 1.11
C TRP A 72 16.89 -10.24 2.21
N THR A 73 15.74 -9.57 2.23
CA THR A 73 15.47 -8.57 3.27
C THR A 73 15.15 -9.24 4.59
N LEU A 74 14.46 -10.38 4.58
CA LEU A 74 14.28 -11.24 5.74
C LEU A 74 15.64 -11.59 6.37
N LYS A 75 16.55 -12.19 5.58
CA LYS A 75 17.89 -12.57 6.06
C LYS A 75 18.69 -11.36 6.55
N HIS A 76 18.68 -10.26 5.79
CA HIS A 76 19.43 -9.05 6.13
C HIS A 76 18.96 -8.44 7.46
N GLN A 77 17.65 -8.39 7.71
CA GLN A 77 17.11 -7.88 8.97
C GLN A 77 17.43 -8.81 10.15
N THR A 78 17.26 -10.13 9.98
CA THR A 78 17.61 -11.09 11.02
C THR A 78 19.08 -10.99 11.43
N GLN A 79 20.00 -10.82 10.46
CA GLN A 79 21.44 -10.62 10.76
C GLN A 79 21.72 -9.31 11.51
N ARG A 80 20.84 -8.31 11.39
CA ARG A 80 20.91 -7.04 12.14
C ARG A 80 20.22 -7.11 13.50
N GLY A 81 19.76 -8.29 13.93
CA GLY A 81 19.05 -8.49 15.19
C GLY A 81 17.64 -7.94 15.21
N ILE A 82 17.07 -7.62 14.03
CA ILE A 82 15.68 -7.20 13.88
C ILE A 82 14.87 -8.47 13.63
N ASP A 83 13.78 -8.67 14.38
CA ASP A 83 12.83 -9.74 14.12
C ASP A 83 11.80 -9.27 13.07
N PRO A 84 11.88 -9.76 11.81
CA PRO A 84 10.92 -9.40 10.77
C PRO A 84 9.58 -10.16 10.89
N LEU A 85 9.53 -11.24 11.67
CA LEU A 85 8.34 -12.07 11.88
C LEU A 85 7.57 -11.64 13.13
N GLY A 86 8.29 -11.16 14.14
CA GLY A 86 7.75 -10.26 15.13
C GLY A 86 7.17 -9.07 14.39
N GLN A 87 5.93 -8.69 14.71
CA GLN A 87 5.36 -7.49 14.14
C GLN A 87 6.27 -6.33 14.54
N ASN A 88 7.15 -5.88 13.64
CA ASN A 88 7.99 -4.72 13.88
C ASN A 88 7.04 -3.53 13.97
N ASN A 89 6.61 -3.26 15.20
CA ASN A 89 5.63 -2.24 15.53
C ASN A 89 6.37 -0.97 15.97
N ALA A 90 7.52 -0.64 15.38
CA ALA A 90 8.16 0.63 15.68
C ALA A 90 7.20 1.81 15.45
N ALA A 91 7.32 2.88 16.22
CA ALA A 91 6.29 3.90 16.33
C ALA A 91 6.10 4.73 15.05
N THR A 92 7.21 4.99 14.34
CA THR A 92 7.25 5.86 13.16
C THR A 92 7.55 5.09 11.87
N VAL A 93 7.20 5.69 10.73
CA VAL A 93 7.44 5.16 9.37
C VAL A 93 8.93 4.89 9.13
N THR A 94 9.83 5.77 9.56
CA THR A 94 11.27 5.66 9.33
C THR A 94 11.94 4.58 10.18
N GLU A 95 11.46 4.36 11.40
CA GLU A 95 11.93 3.28 12.28
C GLU A 95 11.40 1.93 11.82
N ARG A 96 10.13 1.87 11.40
CA ARG A 96 9.47 0.63 10.99
C ARG A 96 9.99 0.12 9.66
N HIS A 97 10.24 1.01 8.70
CA HIS A 97 10.64 0.66 7.34
C HIS A 97 12.14 0.82 7.12
N ASP A 98 12.93 0.09 7.90
CA ASP A 98 14.40 0.07 7.87
C ASP A 98 14.99 -1.06 7.00
N ALA A 99 14.23 -1.59 6.03
CA ALA A 99 14.73 -2.60 5.11
C ALA A 99 15.62 -1.97 4.02
N ALA A 100 16.54 -2.75 3.46
CA ALA A 100 17.20 -2.39 2.21
C ALA A 100 16.24 -2.64 1.03
N MET A 101 16.43 -1.92 -0.06
CA MET A 101 15.69 -2.16 -1.30
C MET A 101 16.15 -3.48 -1.95
N VAL A 102 15.33 -4.06 -2.82
CA VAL A 102 15.62 -5.37 -3.46
C VAL A 102 15.80 -5.29 -4.97
N PHE A 103 15.55 -4.12 -5.55
CA PHE A 103 15.86 -3.79 -6.94
C PHE A 103 15.99 -2.27 -7.08
N GLN A 104 16.60 -1.80 -8.17
CA GLN A 104 16.69 -0.36 -8.44
C GLN A 104 15.31 0.22 -8.76
N PRO A 105 14.99 1.46 -8.32
CA PRO A 105 13.68 2.06 -8.57
C PRO A 105 13.27 1.98 -10.05
N GLY A 106 12.08 1.45 -10.30
CA GLY A 106 11.51 1.25 -11.64
C GLY A 106 11.89 -0.04 -12.36
N GLU A 107 12.81 -0.85 -11.82
CA GLU A 107 13.30 -2.08 -12.48
C GLU A 107 12.61 -3.37 -12.00
N GLY A 108 11.64 -3.26 -11.09
CA GLY A 108 10.95 -4.42 -10.53
C GLY A 108 9.64 -4.06 -9.85
N TRP A 109 9.03 -5.06 -9.21
CA TRP A 109 7.84 -4.90 -8.39
C TRP A 109 7.95 -5.79 -7.15
N MET A 110 7.62 -5.25 -5.98
CA MET A 110 7.49 -6.01 -4.74
C MET A 110 6.57 -5.29 -3.77
N TYR A 111 5.64 -6.01 -3.13
CA TYR A 111 4.71 -5.39 -2.20
C TYR A 111 5.45 -4.73 -1.02
N SER A 112 5.07 -3.47 -0.74
CA SER A 112 5.94 -2.56 -0.01
C SER A 112 5.19 -1.52 0.82
N PRO A 113 5.87 -0.89 1.79
CA PRO A 113 5.34 0.24 2.56
C PRO A 113 5.32 1.56 1.78
N GLY A 114 5.25 1.54 0.44
CA GLY A 114 5.30 2.75 -0.38
C GLY A 114 4.20 3.77 -0.04
N LEU A 115 3.03 3.30 0.38
CA LEU A 115 1.93 4.15 0.84
C LEU A 115 2.16 4.75 2.23
N ASP A 116 2.90 4.06 3.11
CA ASP A 116 3.32 4.60 4.40
C ASP A 116 4.33 5.74 4.20
N TRP A 117 5.32 5.51 3.33
CA TRP A 117 6.27 6.54 2.90
C TRP A 117 5.60 7.75 2.26
N TYR A 118 4.52 7.55 1.48
CA TYR A 118 3.75 8.67 0.95
C TYR A 118 3.12 9.54 2.05
N GLY A 119 2.57 8.92 3.10
CA GLY A 119 2.01 9.66 4.24
C GLY A 119 3.03 10.62 4.86
N LEU A 120 4.24 10.12 5.13
CA LEU A 120 5.35 10.93 5.63
C LEU A 120 5.83 11.97 4.61
N LEU A 121 5.92 11.61 3.34
CA LEU A 121 6.29 12.51 2.24
C LEU A 121 5.35 13.71 2.14
N LEU A 122 4.03 13.48 2.22
CA LEU A 122 3.01 14.51 2.22
C LEU A 122 3.20 15.45 3.40
N GLN A 123 3.39 14.91 4.60
CA GLN A 123 3.61 15.70 5.81
C GLN A 123 4.85 16.59 5.70
N ARG A 124 5.96 16.04 5.20
CA ARG A 124 7.19 16.81 4.98
C ARG A 124 7.02 17.88 3.91
N LYS A 125 6.38 17.55 2.79
CA LYS A 125 6.17 18.50 1.68
C LYS A 125 5.32 19.70 2.09
N THR A 126 4.30 19.46 2.91
CA THR A 126 3.42 20.51 3.45
C THR A 126 3.98 21.18 4.70
N LYS A 127 5.23 20.86 5.10
CA LYS A 127 5.90 21.39 6.28
C LYS A 127 5.08 21.19 7.57
N GLY A 128 4.41 20.05 7.67
CA GLY A 128 3.58 19.69 8.83
C GLY A 128 2.21 20.35 8.85
N GLN A 129 1.81 21.11 7.81
CA GLN A 129 0.45 21.65 7.72
C GLN A 129 -0.59 20.54 7.68
N TYR A 130 -0.29 19.44 7.00
CA TYR A 130 -1.13 18.26 6.93
C TYR A 130 -0.34 17.02 7.29
N ASP A 131 -0.86 16.19 8.19
CA ASP A 131 -0.59 14.76 8.18
C ASP A 131 -1.58 14.05 7.23
N LEU A 132 -1.46 12.73 7.10
CA LEU A 132 -2.31 11.98 6.17
C LEU A 132 -3.79 12.00 6.58
N GLU A 133 -4.11 11.90 7.87
CA GLU A 133 -5.49 11.95 8.36
C GLU A 133 -6.14 13.31 8.09
N SER A 134 -5.49 14.40 8.46
CA SER A 134 -6.02 15.75 8.27
C SER A 134 -6.19 16.10 6.79
N TRP A 135 -5.29 15.62 5.92
CA TRP A 135 -5.45 15.72 4.48
C TRP A 135 -6.69 14.95 4.00
N MET A 136 -6.79 13.67 4.36
CA MET A 136 -7.93 12.84 3.95
C MET A 136 -9.25 13.40 4.47
N ARG A 137 -9.27 13.93 5.70
CA ARG A 137 -10.45 14.58 6.26
C ARG A 137 -10.93 15.74 5.40
N GLU A 138 -10.04 16.65 5.02
CA GLU A 138 -10.41 17.86 4.27
C GLU A 138 -10.73 17.56 2.81
N PHE A 139 -9.92 16.75 2.13
CA PHE A 139 -9.97 16.60 0.67
C PHE A 139 -10.64 15.29 0.20
N LEU A 140 -10.84 14.30 1.07
CA LEU A 140 -11.41 12.99 0.70
C LEU A 140 -12.72 12.71 1.43
N TRP A 141 -12.74 12.79 2.76
CA TRP A 141 -13.89 12.41 3.58
C TRP A 141 -14.99 13.46 3.59
N LYS A 142 -14.65 14.73 3.87
CA LYS A 142 -15.61 15.84 3.92
C LYS A 142 -16.38 16.03 2.62
N PRO A 143 -15.78 15.99 1.41
CA PRO A 143 -16.53 16.07 0.15
C PRO A 143 -17.56 14.96 -0.04
N LEU A 144 -17.37 13.79 0.57
CA LEU A 144 -18.28 12.65 0.52
C LEU A 144 -19.27 12.60 1.69
N GLY A 145 -19.25 13.59 2.59
CA GLY A 145 -20.03 13.55 3.82
C GLY A 145 -19.66 12.37 4.72
N ILE A 146 -18.36 12.05 4.79
CA ILE A 146 -17.80 11.07 5.72
C ILE A 146 -17.23 11.86 6.91
N SER A 147 -17.66 11.50 8.10
CA SER A 147 -17.17 12.06 9.36
C SER A 147 -15.95 11.30 9.89
N GLN A 148 -15.17 11.92 10.77
CA GLN A 148 -14.03 11.28 11.44
C GLN A 148 -14.45 10.11 12.35
N ALA A 149 -15.73 10.07 12.76
CA ALA A 149 -16.28 8.95 13.52
C ALA A 149 -16.53 7.69 12.65
N GLU A 150 -16.55 7.84 11.33
CA GLU A 150 -16.73 6.75 10.36
C GLU A 150 -15.39 6.24 9.80
N ILE A 151 -14.40 7.11 9.59
CA ILE A 151 -13.04 6.76 9.14
C ILE A 151 -12.00 7.58 9.90
N THR A 152 -10.99 6.91 10.47
CA THR A 152 -9.90 7.56 11.23
C THR A 152 -8.67 6.64 11.31
N PHE A 153 -7.48 7.21 11.49
CA PHE A 153 -6.28 6.47 11.91
C PHE A 153 -6.20 6.31 13.42
N TRP A 154 -6.98 7.10 14.17
CA TRP A 154 -6.98 7.18 15.63
C TRP A 154 -8.37 6.85 16.17
N PRO A 155 -8.77 5.55 16.22
CA PRO A 155 -10.09 5.17 16.69
C PRO A 155 -10.24 5.51 18.17
N ASP A 156 -11.30 6.22 18.52
CA ASP A 156 -11.69 6.47 19.90
C ASP A 156 -12.36 5.23 20.52
N GLU A 157 -12.71 5.31 21.81
CA GLU A 157 -13.38 4.20 22.50
C GLU A 157 -14.75 3.84 21.88
N ALA A 158 -15.44 4.78 21.25
CA ALA A 158 -16.72 4.51 20.60
C ALA A 158 -16.53 3.68 19.32
N MET A 159 -15.54 4.02 18.49
CA MET A 159 -15.19 3.22 17.33
C MET A 159 -14.60 1.87 17.73
N LYS A 160 -13.70 1.82 18.72
CA LYS A 160 -13.09 0.55 19.18
C LYS A 160 -14.13 -0.49 19.59
N ARG A 161 -15.23 -0.07 20.23
CA ARG A 161 -16.35 -0.98 20.58
C ARG A 161 -17.08 -1.57 19.38
N LYS A 162 -16.98 -0.95 18.19
CA LYS A 162 -17.55 -1.46 16.94
C LYS A 162 -16.60 -2.38 16.17
N ILE A 163 -15.30 -2.39 16.51
CA ILE A 163 -14.31 -3.22 15.83
C ILE A 163 -14.56 -4.68 16.23
N PRO A 164 -14.83 -5.59 15.27
CA PRO A 164 -14.95 -7.00 15.60
C PRO A 164 -13.61 -7.53 16.14
N PRO A 165 -13.63 -8.45 17.12
CA PRO A 165 -12.39 -9.03 17.62
C PRO A 165 -11.65 -9.73 16.48
N LEU A 166 -10.34 -9.49 16.38
CA LEU A 166 -9.50 -10.23 15.45
C LEU A 166 -9.44 -11.68 15.94
N MET A 167 -9.89 -12.62 15.11
CA MET A 167 -9.89 -14.05 15.43
C MET A 167 -8.72 -14.74 14.75
N VAL A 168 -8.01 -15.61 15.48
CA VAL A 168 -6.89 -16.41 14.98
C VAL A 168 -7.15 -17.90 15.26
N ARG A 169 -6.45 -18.78 14.56
CA ARG A 169 -6.46 -20.22 14.88
C ARG A 169 -5.35 -20.53 15.87
N ASN A 170 -5.70 -21.20 16.96
CA ASN A 170 -4.70 -21.73 17.90
C ASN A 170 -4.01 -22.99 17.31
N SER A 171 -3.07 -23.56 18.07
CA SER A 171 -2.34 -24.79 17.68
C SER A 171 -3.25 -26.02 17.48
N GLU A 172 -4.46 -26.01 18.01
CA GLU A 172 -5.49 -27.05 17.81
C GLU A 172 -6.40 -26.75 16.60
N GLY A 173 -6.16 -25.65 15.88
CA GLY A 173 -6.96 -25.21 14.73
C GLY A 173 -8.29 -24.53 15.08
N LYS A 174 -8.59 -24.33 16.37
CA LYS A 174 -9.81 -23.66 16.85
C LYS A 174 -9.67 -22.15 16.76
N LEU A 175 -10.77 -21.48 16.41
CA LEU A 175 -10.83 -20.01 16.41
C LEU A 175 -10.84 -19.49 17.86
N CYS A 176 -9.96 -18.56 18.15
CA CYS A 176 -9.91 -17.83 19.41
C CYS A 176 -9.60 -16.34 19.18
N PRO A 177 -9.96 -15.44 20.09
CA PRO A 177 -9.56 -14.04 19.99
C PRO A 177 -8.04 -13.90 19.98
N ASN A 178 -7.52 -13.03 19.13
CA ASN A 178 -6.14 -12.58 19.17
C ASN A 178 -5.95 -11.63 20.36
N THR A 179 -5.07 -11.99 21.28
CA THR A 179 -4.72 -11.16 22.44
C THR A 179 -3.38 -10.46 22.29
N ALA A 180 -2.64 -10.73 21.20
CA ALA A 180 -1.39 -10.07 20.90
C ALA A 180 -1.63 -8.68 20.30
N ASP A 181 -0.60 -7.85 20.35
CA ASP A 181 -0.59 -6.57 19.65
C ASP A 181 -0.83 -6.75 18.14
N THR A 182 -1.33 -5.68 17.53
CA THR A 182 -1.53 -5.60 16.08
C THR A 182 -0.49 -4.66 15.47
N ILE A 183 -0.39 -4.67 14.14
CA ILE A 183 0.50 -3.79 13.38
C ILE A 183 0.27 -2.28 13.68
N ASN A 184 -0.89 -1.92 14.25
CA ASN A 184 -1.21 -0.54 14.59
C ASN A 184 -0.93 -0.17 16.05
N THR A 185 -0.69 -1.13 16.96
CA THR A 185 -0.70 -0.89 18.41
C THR A 185 0.23 0.25 18.87
N LEU A 186 1.43 0.32 18.32
CA LEU A 186 2.47 1.27 18.73
C LEU A 186 2.60 2.48 17.80
N SER A 187 1.73 2.60 16.79
CA SER A 187 1.84 3.63 15.77
C SER A 187 1.62 5.02 16.37
N THR A 188 2.51 5.95 16.06
CA THR A 188 2.36 7.38 16.40
C THR A 188 2.23 8.28 15.17
N GLU A 189 2.26 7.67 13.98
CA GLU A 189 2.07 8.33 12.69
C GLU A 189 0.98 7.61 11.88
N CYS A 190 0.42 8.31 10.88
CA CYS A 190 -0.53 7.71 9.96
C CYS A 190 0.19 6.77 8.99
N PHE A 191 0.13 5.46 9.23
CA PHE A 191 0.61 4.44 8.30
C PHE A 191 -0.34 4.29 7.11
N GLY A 192 -0.05 4.99 6.02
CA GLY A 192 -0.91 5.06 4.83
C GLY A 192 -1.16 3.72 4.11
N GLY A 193 -0.39 2.67 4.37
CA GLY A 193 -0.57 1.34 3.82
C GLY A 193 -1.61 0.49 4.56
N HIS A 194 -1.78 0.68 5.88
CA HIS A 194 -2.59 -0.25 6.71
C HIS A 194 -3.28 0.39 7.94
N GLY A 195 -3.05 1.66 8.24
CA GLY A 195 -3.34 2.27 9.55
C GLY A 195 -4.77 2.76 9.78
N ALA A 196 -5.59 2.85 8.74
CA ALA A 196 -6.93 3.43 8.85
C ALA A 196 -7.98 2.40 9.30
N TYR A 197 -8.88 2.83 10.17
CA TYR A 197 -10.11 2.15 10.55
C TYR A 197 -11.27 2.80 9.79
N ALA A 198 -12.20 1.99 9.28
CA ALA A 198 -13.31 2.48 8.48
C ALA A 198 -14.58 1.66 8.72
N GLU A 199 -15.72 2.34 8.82
CA GLU A 199 -17.02 1.71 8.62
C GLU A 199 -17.20 1.38 7.12
N LEU A 200 -17.76 0.20 6.83
CA LEU A 200 -17.96 -0.26 5.44
C LEU A 200 -18.86 0.70 4.64
N SER A 201 -19.88 1.26 5.29
CA SER A 201 -20.79 2.28 4.71
C SER A 201 -20.06 3.55 4.28
N ALA A 202 -18.99 3.95 4.97
CA ALA A 202 -18.19 5.10 4.59
C ALA A 202 -17.18 4.75 3.49
N TYR A 203 -16.55 3.57 3.57
CA TYR A 203 -15.61 3.12 2.54
C TYR A 203 -16.30 2.95 1.17
N THR A 204 -17.53 2.44 1.15
CA THR A 204 -18.33 2.30 -0.08
C THR A 204 -18.68 3.63 -0.73
N LYS A 205 -18.83 4.74 0.02
CA LYS A 205 -18.97 6.09 -0.57
C LYS A 205 -17.76 6.47 -1.43
N ILE A 206 -16.55 6.08 -1.00
CA ILE A 206 -15.29 6.33 -1.74
C ILE A 206 -15.27 5.54 -3.04
N LEU A 207 -15.56 4.23 -2.97
CA LEU A 207 -15.61 3.36 -4.16
C LEU A 207 -16.68 3.86 -5.15
N ARG A 208 -17.86 4.24 -4.66
CA ARG A 208 -18.96 4.76 -5.49
C ARG A 208 -18.58 6.04 -6.22
N SER A 209 -17.89 6.98 -5.58
CA SER A 209 -17.47 8.23 -6.24
C SER A 209 -16.47 7.96 -7.37
N LEU A 210 -15.49 7.07 -7.14
CA LEU A 210 -14.56 6.65 -8.19
C LEU A 210 -15.26 5.90 -9.33
N LEU A 211 -16.19 5.00 -9.00
CA LEU A 211 -16.96 4.24 -9.98
C LEU A 211 -17.80 5.17 -10.86
N ALA A 212 -18.48 6.14 -10.25
CA ALA A 212 -19.29 7.13 -10.95
C ALA A 212 -18.47 8.14 -11.77
N ASP A 213 -17.15 8.24 -11.50
CA ASP A 213 -16.25 9.25 -12.08
C ASP A 213 -16.87 10.66 -11.96
N ASP A 214 -17.42 10.96 -10.77
CA ASP A 214 -18.28 12.12 -10.49
C ASP A 214 -17.53 13.44 -10.33
N GLY A 215 -16.20 13.39 -10.28
CA GLY A 215 -15.35 14.56 -10.08
C GLY A 215 -15.25 15.04 -8.64
N THR A 216 -15.87 14.36 -7.67
CA THR A 216 -15.84 14.76 -6.26
C THR A 216 -14.47 14.56 -5.63
N LEU A 217 -13.81 13.43 -5.91
CA LEU A 217 -12.50 13.11 -5.33
C LEU A 217 -11.31 13.49 -6.21
N LEU A 218 -11.44 13.32 -7.52
CA LEU A 218 -10.39 13.47 -8.53
C LEU A 218 -11.02 13.94 -9.84
N ARG A 219 -10.28 14.67 -10.68
CA ARG A 219 -10.73 14.97 -12.05
C ARG A 219 -10.82 13.69 -12.87
N LYS A 220 -11.73 13.68 -13.85
CA LYS A 220 -11.93 12.54 -14.77
C LYS A 220 -10.66 12.08 -15.48
N THR A 221 -9.77 13.00 -15.83
CA THR A 221 -8.47 12.66 -16.44
C THR A 221 -7.57 11.89 -15.49
N THR A 222 -7.59 12.24 -14.20
CA THR A 222 -6.82 11.60 -13.15
C THR A 222 -7.40 10.24 -12.78
N VAL A 223 -8.73 10.11 -12.74
CA VAL A 223 -9.39 8.80 -12.62
C VAL A 223 -9.04 7.92 -13.81
N ARG A 224 -9.06 8.43 -15.06
CA ARG A 224 -8.59 7.64 -16.22
C ARG A 224 -7.15 7.17 -16.05
N GLU A 225 -6.24 8.05 -15.64
CA GLU A 225 -4.82 7.71 -15.40
C GLU A 225 -4.68 6.65 -14.29
N MET A 226 -5.48 6.74 -13.23
CA MET A 226 -5.52 5.78 -12.13
C MET A 226 -5.75 4.34 -12.61
N PHE A 227 -6.60 4.16 -13.63
CA PHE A 227 -6.96 2.87 -14.23
C PHE A 227 -6.12 2.49 -15.45
N ARG A 228 -5.01 3.19 -15.73
CA ARG A 228 -4.05 2.77 -16.77
C ARG A 228 -2.97 1.86 -16.18
N PRO A 229 -2.42 0.93 -16.97
CA PRO A 229 -1.20 0.20 -16.60
C PRO A 229 -0.05 1.16 -16.29
N GLN A 230 0.58 0.99 -15.12
CA GLN A 230 1.65 1.86 -14.63
C GLN A 230 3.02 1.18 -14.58
N LEU A 231 3.07 -0.12 -14.83
CA LEU A 231 4.29 -0.91 -14.76
C LEU A 231 4.89 -1.14 -16.14
N GLY A 232 6.22 -1.04 -16.24
CA GLY A 232 6.97 -1.57 -17.38
C GLY A 232 7.03 -3.10 -17.36
N ASP A 233 7.52 -3.71 -18.44
CA ASP A 233 7.48 -5.17 -18.64
C ASP A 233 8.15 -5.96 -17.51
N ALA A 234 9.33 -5.52 -17.03
CA ALA A 234 10.05 -6.19 -15.95
C ALA A 234 9.26 -6.18 -14.63
N SER A 235 8.75 -5.00 -14.21
CA SER A 235 7.91 -4.86 -13.02
C SER A 235 6.60 -5.64 -13.14
N ARG A 236 5.97 -5.64 -14.33
CA ARG A 236 4.76 -6.42 -14.59
C ARG A 236 5.03 -7.92 -14.47
N ALA A 237 6.12 -8.42 -15.04
CA ALA A 237 6.52 -9.81 -14.90
C ALA A 237 6.79 -10.18 -13.43
N ALA A 238 7.46 -9.31 -12.67
CA ALA A 238 7.71 -9.50 -11.25
C ALA A 238 6.42 -9.57 -10.42
N LEU A 239 5.43 -8.71 -10.70
CA LEU A 239 4.10 -8.76 -10.09
C LEU A 239 3.39 -10.08 -10.36
N ASN A 240 3.32 -10.53 -11.61
CA ASN A 240 2.65 -11.80 -11.93
C ASN A 240 3.37 -13.00 -11.28
N GLY A 241 4.71 -12.98 -11.25
CA GLY A 241 5.48 -13.98 -10.52
C GLY A 241 5.23 -13.94 -9.00
N PHE A 242 5.02 -12.76 -8.41
CA PHE A 242 4.59 -12.63 -7.02
C PHE A 242 3.21 -13.28 -6.82
N MET A 243 2.23 -12.95 -7.67
CA MET A 243 0.87 -13.50 -7.59
C MET A 243 0.87 -15.03 -7.64
N GLN A 244 1.63 -15.65 -8.55
CA GLN A 244 1.77 -17.11 -8.62
C GLN A 244 2.23 -17.75 -7.29
N ARG A 245 3.02 -17.03 -6.48
CA ARG A 245 3.54 -17.54 -5.20
C ARG A 245 2.68 -17.18 -3.99
N THR A 246 1.93 -16.09 -4.05
CA THR A 246 1.28 -15.50 -2.86
C THR A 246 -0.23 -15.43 -2.93
N VAL A 247 -0.86 -15.81 -4.06
CA VAL A 247 -2.32 -15.67 -4.23
C VAL A 247 -3.14 -16.34 -3.14
N ALA A 248 -2.70 -17.48 -2.62
CA ALA A 248 -3.38 -18.20 -1.53
C ALA A 248 -3.42 -17.43 -0.20
N LEU A 249 -2.60 -16.39 -0.06
CA LEU A 249 -2.53 -15.52 1.12
C LEU A 249 -3.39 -14.25 0.94
N LEU A 250 -3.88 -13.98 -0.27
CA LEU A 250 -4.59 -12.75 -0.59
C LEU A 250 -6.11 -12.97 -0.54
N PRO A 251 -6.85 -12.20 0.28
CA PRO A 251 -8.30 -12.19 0.24
C PRO A 251 -8.82 -11.74 -1.12
N GLY A 252 -9.98 -12.27 -1.51
CA GLY A 252 -10.68 -11.85 -2.72
C GLY A 252 -10.70 -12.89 -3.83
N ASP A 253 -10.20 -14.11 -3.62
CA ASP A 253 -10.36 -15.23 -4.58
C ASP A 253 -9.89 -14.86 -6.00
N LEU A 254 -8.57 -14.72 -6.13
CA LEU A 254 -7.88 -14.30 -7.35
C LEU A 254 -7.32 -15.53 -8.06
N ASP A 255 -7.39 -15.52 -9.39
CA ASP A 255 -6.74 -16.54 -10.22
C ASP A 255 -5.34 -16.04 -10.65
N PRO A 256 -4.25 -16.70 -10.23
CA PRO A 256 -2.88 -16.26 -10.56
C PRO A 256 -2.54 -16.44 -12.06
N GLU A 257 -3.34 -17.18 -12.82
CA GLU A 257 -3.14 -17.36 -14.26
C GLU A 257 -3.71 -16.20 -15.08
N ILE A 258 -4.51 -15.34 -14.45
CA ILE A 258 -5.09 -14.18 -15.10
C ILE A 258 -4.09 -13.02 -14.98
N PRO A 259 -3.55 -12.52 -16.12
CA PRO A 259 -2.49 -11.54 -16.08
C PRO A 259 -2.97 -10.23 -15.48
N VAL A 260 -2.15 -9.66 -14.60
CA VAL A 260 -2.39 -8.38 -13.96
C VAL A 260 -1.24 -7.40 -14.20
N THR A 261 -1.58 -6.13 -14.19
CA THR A 261 -0.65 -5.01 -14.02
C THR A 261 -1.04 -4.23 -12.77
N TYR A 262 -0.48 -3.04 -12.57
CA TYR A 262 -0.80 -2.20 -11.42
C TYR A 262 -1.23 -0.81 -11.89
N GLY A 263 -2.32 -0.31 -11.32
CA GLY A 263 -2.82 1.06 -11.50
C GLY A 263 -2.35 1.97 -10.36
N LEU A 264 -2.78 3.23 -10.33
CA LEU A 264 -2.45 4.16 -9.23
C LEU A 264 -3.38 3.94 -8.03
N GLY A 265 -3.47 2.71 -7.53
CA GLY A 265 -4.36 2.36 -6.42
C GLY A 265 -4.48 0.87 -6.08
N GLY A 266 -4.25 -0.01 -7.04
CA GLY A 266 -4.39 -1.45 -6.87
C GLY A 266 -3.97 -2.22 -8.12
N MET A 267 -4.10 -3.54 -8.07
CA MET A 267 -3.89 -4.40 -9.23
C MET A 267 -4.97 -4.13 -10.27
N LEU A 268 -4.59 -4.18 -11.55
CA LEU A 268 -5.47 -4.03 -12.69
C LEU A 268 -5.45 -5.32 -13.51
N PHE A 269 -6.62 -5.87 -13.75
CA PHE A 269 -6.80 -7.06 -14.58
C PHE A 269 -6.52 -6.74 -16.05
N GLU A 270 -5.57 -7.42 -16.69
CA GLU A 270 -5.27 -7.25 -18.12
C GLU A 270 -6.13 -8.13 -19.02
N ALA A 271 -6.74 -9.17 -18.44
CA ALA A 271 -7.76 -10.01 -19.04
C ALA A 271 -8.95 -10.17 -18.08
N GLY A 272 -10.13 -10.49 -18.63
CA GLY A 272 -11.30 -10.79 -17.81
C GLY A 272 -11.27 -12.23 -17.30
N GLU A 273 -11.91 -12.46 -16.16
CA GLU A 273 -12.25 -13.78 -15.67
C GLU A 273 -13.63 -14.17 -16.19
N VAL A 274 -13.80 -15.42 -16.63
CA VAL A 274 -15.10 -15.91 -17.14
C VAL A 274 -16.17 -15.79 -16.04
N ASP A 275 -17.28 -15.13 -16.37
CA ASP A 275 -18.44 -14.89 -15.49
C ASP A 275 -18.13 -14.15 -14.17
N ARG A 276 -16.98 -13.45 -14.07
CA ARG A 276 -16.59 -12.70 -12.87
C ARG A 276 -16.11 -11.29 -13.20
N ARG A 277 -14.81 -10.99 -13.04
CA ARG A 277 -14.25 -9.64 -13.18
C ARG A 277 -13.91 -9.36 -14.63
N LEU A 278 -14.25 -8.17 -15.12
CA LEU A 278 -13.88 -7.78 -16.48
C LEU A 278 -12.44 -7.27 -16.53
N LYS A 279 -11.88 -7.24 -17.74
CA LYS A 279 -10.61 -6.56 -18.02
C LYS A 279 -10.69 -5.10 -17.55
N GLY A 280 -9.64 -4.63 -16.88
CA GLY A 280 -9.60 -3.27 -16.35
C GLY A 280 -10.25 -3.12 -14.97
N THR A 281 -10.83 -4.18 -14.40
CA THR A 281 -11.18 -4.21 -12.97
C THR A 281 -9.95 -3.87 -12.15
N MET A 282 -10.11 -2.97 -11.18
CA MET A 282 -9.09 -2.73 -10.17
C MET A 282 -9.46 -3.46 -8.87
N ASN A 283 -8.48 -4.04 -8.20
CA ASN A 283 -8.71 -4.64 -6.88
C ASN A 283 -7.51 -4.46 -5.94
N TRP A 284 -7.79 -4.60 -4.65
CA TRP A 284 -6.78 -4.83 -3.64
C TRP A 284 -7.38 -5.46 -2.38
N SER A 285 -6.53 -5.84 -1.42
CA SER A 285 -6.93 -6.49 -0.18
C SER A 285 -6.19 -5.93 1.04
N GLY A 286 -6.79 -6.08 2.21
CA GLY A 286 -6.21 -5.76 3.51
C GLY A 286 -5.94 -7.02 4.33
N LEU A 287 -4.95 -6.93 5.22
CA LEU A 287 -4.44 -8.04 6.04
C LEU A 287 -5.53 -8.81 6.80
N PHE A 288 -6.56 -8.11 7.29
CA PHE A 288 -7.62 -8.70 8.11
C PHE A 288 -8.82 -9.18 7.29
N ASN A 289 -8.56 -9.83 6.15
CA ASN A 289 -9.57 -10.45 5.27
C ASN A 289 -10.60 -9.48 4.65
N CYS A 290 -10.24 -8.20 4.54
CA CYS A 290 -11.00 -7.23 3.76
C CYS A 290 -10.48 -7.21 2.33
N PHE A 291 -11.35 -7.02 1.34
CA PHE A 291 -10.95 -6.78 -0.04
C PHE A 291 -11.98 -5.87 -0.71
N TRP A 292 -11.58 -5.26 -1.82
CA TRP A 292 -12.47 -4.46 -2.66
C TRP A 292 -12.15 -4.72 -4.14
N ILE A 293 -13.17 -4.52 -4.96
CA ILE A 293 -13.04 -4.49 -6.42
C ILE A 293 -13.66 -3.19 -6.93
N LEU A 294 -13.27 -2.76 -8.12
CA LEU A 294 -13.90 -1.65 -8.82
C LEU A 294 -13.82 -1.93 -10.31
N ASP A 295 -14.95 -2.35 -10.87
CA ASP A 295 -15.13 -2.65 -12.28
C ASP A 295 -15.99 -1.55 -12.92
N ARG A 296 -15.33 -0.66 -13.66
CA ARG A 296 -15.96 0.50 -14.28
C ARG A 296 -16.82 0.13 -15.50
N GLU A 297 -16.50 -0.99 -16.15
CA GLU A 297 -17.25 -1.46 -17.32
C GLU A 297 -18.53 -2.16 -16.88
N ALA A 298 -18.44 -3.00 -15.84
CA ALA A 298 -19.60 -3.64 -15.23
C ALA A 298 -20.47 -2.68 -14.39
N GLY A 299 -19.90 -1.55 -13.95
CA GLY A 299 -20.60 -0.61 -13.06
C GLY A 299 -20.73 -1.12 -11.63
N ILE A 300 -19.74 -1.88 -11.14
CA ILE A 300 -19.75 -2.56 -9.84
C ILE A 300 -18.51 -2.17 -9.02
N ALA A 301 -18.70 -1.97 -7.72
CA ALA A 301 -17.63 -1.80 -6.73
C ALA A 301 -18.03 -2.36 -5.37
#